data_AF-A0A7U2I8F4-F1
#
_entry.id   AF-A0A7U2I8F4-F1
#
_cell.length_a   1.000
_cell.length_b   1.000
_cell.length_c   1.000
_cell.angle_alpha   90.00
_cell.angle_beta   90.00
_cell.angle_gamma   90.00
#
_symmetry.space_group_name_H-M   'P 1'
#
loop_
_entity.id
_entity.type
_entity.pdbx_description
1 polymer ?
#
loop_
_entity_poly.entity_id
_entity_poly.type
_entity_poly.pdbx_seq_one_letter_code
_entity_poly.pdbx_strand_id
1 'polypeptide(L)'
;MSTRTQSPTGFPDPTSINLNRLLSRLDRIVLAEPTPQLRKSSYERARVSANIEHARTLLLSLEHSASTIPSKSKKHALQADLQQKRELIKQLNQRIYELNQLDDTESEASIDSDEEDADQFPSYAPRLHADAGRDVTTSSEGNEALLNAAENFTSSIRRRGKADEAQGAQGAQGAQTASGNSLFGSKAAATTGDPNLPKTEALLSHNRNEQETLTSSLLEMAKQLKQQSVHFGQTLEGDKGVLDRAISGLDKNQLGMDAASRRMGTLRKMTEGKGWFARLKLYGLIFGLWLLAFVIVFVGPKIRF
;
A
#
# COMPACT_ATOMS: atom_id res chain seq x y z
N MET A 1 20.07 -25.54 14.81
CA MET A 1 20.56 -25.49 13.42
C MET A 1 19.44 -24.91 12.56
N SER A 2 19.51 -23.62 12.24
CA SER A 2 18.47 -22.91 11.50
C SER A 2 18.65 -23.14 10.00
N THR A 3 17.70 -23.81 9.36
CA THR A 3 17.68 -24.03 7.91
C THR A 3 17.15 -22.79 7.22
N ARG A 4 18.08 -21.98 6.69
CA ARG A 4 17.79 -20.85 5.82
C ARG A 4 17.08 -21.36 4.57
N THR A 5 15.84 -20.93 4.36
CA THR A 5 15.09 -21.15 3.12
C THR A 5 15.80 -20.44 1.97
N GLN A 6 16.58 -21.19 1.19
CA GLN A 6 17.03 -20.75 -0.12
C GLN A 6 15.82 -20.79 -1.05
N SER A 7 15.42 -19.64 -1.56
CA SER A 7 14.45 -19.51 -2.65
C SER A 7 14.99 -20.21 -3.91
N PRO A 8 14.12 -20.83 -4.72
CA PRO A 8 14.52 -21.59 -5.90
C PRO A 8 15.20 -20.64 -6.92
N THR A 9 16.38 -21.05 -7.37
CA THR A 9 17.41 -20.26 -8.07
C THR A 9 17.09 -19.89 -9.53
N GLY A 10 15.81 -19.67 -9.87
CA GLY A 10 15.37 -19.42 -11.25
C GLY A 10 14.55 -18.13 -11.46
N PHE A 11 14.06 -17.49 -10.39
CA PHE A 11 13.17 -16.33 -10.52
C PHE A 11 13.87 -15.04 -10.08
N PRO A 12 13.78 -13.94 -10.88
CA PRO A 12 14.29 -12.65 -10.48
C PRO A 12 13.57 -12.15 -9.21
N ASP A 13 14.34 -11.71 -8.22
CA ASP A 13 13.83 -11.19 -6.94
C ASP A 13 12.82 -10.07 -7.21
N PRO A 14 11.55 -10.15 -6.77
CA PRO A 14 10.51 -9.17 -7.11
C PRO A 14 10.89 -7.74 -6.72
N THR A 15 11.71 -7.58 -5.69
CA THR A 15 12.30 -6.31 -5.25
C THR A 15 13.16 -5.66 -6.34
N SER A 16 13.94 -6.46 -7.09
CA SER A 16 14.79 -5.99 -8.20
C SER A 16 13.97 -5.51 -9.39
N ILE A 17 12.87 -6.19 -9.70
CA ILE A 17 11.95 -5.83 -10.78
C ILE A 17 11.21 -4.54 -10.44
N ASN A 18 10.73 -4.43 -9.19
CA ASN A 18 10.04 -3.24 -8.70
C ASN A 18 10.98 -2.03 -8.70
N LEU A 19 12.23 -2.21 -8.24
CA LEU A 19 13.23 -1.14 -8.28
C LEU A 19 13.50 -0.69 -9.72
N ASN A 20 13.71 -1.62 -10.67
CA ASN A 20 13.94 -1.29 -12.08
C ASN A 20 12.78 -0.50 -12.70
N ARG A 21 11.53 -0.92 -12.47
CA ARG A 21 10.34 -0.21 -12.96
C ARG A 21 10.19 1.18 -12.35
N LEU A 22 10.47 1.30 -11.06
CA LEU A 22 10.42 2.57 -10.34
C LEU A 22 11.50 3.51 -10.87
N LEU A 23 12.74 3.03 -11.02
CA LEU A 23 13.84 3.83 -11.57
C LEU A 23 13.59 4.25 -13.01
N SER A 24 13.09 3.37 -13.88
CA SER A 24 12.76 3.74 -15.27
C SER A 24 11.64 4.79 -15.33
N ARG A 25 10.67 4.72 -14.41
CA ARG A 25 9.60 5.71 -14.31
C ARG A 25 10.14 7.05 -13.80
N LEU A 26 10.99 7.04 -12.78
CA LEU A 26 11.63 8.24 -12.24
C LEU A 26 12.55 8.91 -13.27
N ASP A 27 13.36 8.11 -13.97
CA ASP A 27 14.23 8.58 -15.05
C ASP A 27 13.40 9.28 -16.15
N ARG A 28 12.30 8.66 -16.59
CA ARG A 28 11.41 9.28 -17.58
C ARG A 28 10.77 10.58 -17.10
N ILE A 29 10.29 10.62 -15.85
CA ILE A 29 9.59 11.79 -15.27
C ILE A 29 10.54 12.95 -14.95
N VAL A 30 11.77 12.65 -14.53
CA VAL A 30 12.71 13.65 -13.98
C VAL A 30 13.78 14.04 -14.98
N LEU A 31 14.33 13.08 -15.73
CA LEU A 31 15.49 13.27 -16.61
C LEU A 31 15.10 13.37 -18.09
N ALA A 32 14.27 12.45 -18.60
CA ALA A 32 13.92 12.43 -20.02
C ALA A 32 12.88 13.48 -20.43
N GLU A 33 11.85 13.68 -19.59
CA GLU A 33 10.76 14.61 -19.88
C GLU A 33 10.36 15.34 -18.59
N PRO A 34 11.14 16.35 -18.14
CA PRO A 34 10.80 17.12 -16.96
C PRO A 34 9.50 17.86 -17.21
N THR A 35 8.40 17.27 -16.76
CA THR A 35 7.06 17.81 -17.01
C THR A 35 7.00 19.23 -16.44
N PRO A 36 6.35 20.18 -17.14
CA PRO A 36 6.23 21.55 -16.63
C PRO A 36 5.48 21.59 -15.28
N GLN A 37 4.72 20.55 -14.96
CA GLN A 37 4.04 20.37 -13.68
C GLN A 37 5.02 20.04 -12.55
N LEU A 38 6.08 19.27 -12.79
CA LEU A 38 7.11 19.00 -11.79
C LEU A 38 7.89 20.26 -11.44
N ARG A 39 8.02 21.21 -12.39
CA ARG A 39 8.65 22.51 -12.12
C ARG A 39 7.76 23.47 -11.32
N LYS A 40 6.45 23.42 -11.57
CA LYS A 40 5.48 24.37 -10.98
C LYS A 40 4.82 23.89 -9.68
N SER A 41 4.81 22.58 -9.42
CA SER A 41 4.11 22.01 -8.27
C SER A 41 5.10 21.44 -7.26
N SER A 42 5.20 22.10 -6.10
CA SER A 42 5.96 21.62 -4.94
C SER A 42 5.46 20.26 -4.45
N TYR A 43 4.16 20.00 -4.55
CA TYR A 43 3.56 18.72 -4.19
C TYR A 43 4.07 17.56 -5.06
N GLU A 44 4.17 17.74 -6.37
CA GLU A 44 4.72 16.71 -7.26
C GLU A 44 6.22 16.50 -7.00
N ARG A 45 6.98 17.56 -6.65
CA ARG A 45 8.38 17.42 -6.22
C ARG A 45 8.51 16.61 -4.93
N ALA A 46 7.66 16.85 -3.94
CA ALA A 46 7.61 16.08 -2.69
C ALA A 46 7.18 14.62 -2.91
N ARG A 47 6.26 14.37 -3.83
CA ARG A 47 5.86 13.01 -4.22
C ARG A 47 7.00 12.25 -4.88
N VAL A 48 7.72 12.92 -5.79
CA VAL A 48 8.89 12.34 -6.46
C VAL A 48 10.03 12.10 -5.47
N SER A 49 10.28 13.00 -4.51
CA SER A 49 11.29 12.79 -3.46
C SER A 49 10.96 11.58 -2.59
N ALA A 50 9.70 11.41 -2.16
CA ALA A 50 9.27 10.23 -1.41
C ALA A 50 9.45 8.93 -2.21
N ASN A 51 9.16 8.95 -3.51
CA ASN A 51 9.41 7.80 -4.39
C ASN A 51 10.90 7.47 -4.52
N ILE A 52 11.77 8.49 -4.55
CA ILE A 52 13.22 8.32 -4.57
C ILE A 52 13.73 7.73 -3.24
N GLU A 53 13.19 8.15 -2.10
CA GLU A 53 13.52 7.58 -0.79
C GLU A 53 13.12 6.10 -0.70
N HIS A 54 11.91 5.77 -1.18
CA HIS A 54 11.49 4.37 -1.30
C HIS A 54 12.40 3.56 -2.24
N ALA A 55 12.90 4.16 -3.32
CA ALA A 55 13.90 3.51 -4.18
C ALA A 55 15.20 3.20 -3.42
N ARG A 56 15.65 4.11 -2.53
CA ARG A 56 16.85 3.90 -1.69
C ARG A 56 16.66 2.76 -0.70
N THR A 57 15.50 2.66 -0.06
CA THR A 57 15.22 1.56 0.89
C THR A 57 15.17 0.20 0.18
N LEU A 58 14.59 0.15 -1.03
CA LEU A 58 14.62 -1.05 -1.89
C LEU A 58 16.04 -1.41 -2.34
N LEU A 59 16.88 -0.42 -2.63
CA LEU A 59 18.28 -0.65 -3.00
C LEU A 59 19.08 -1.25 -1.83
N LEU A 60 18.90 -0.72 -0.61
CA LEU A 60 19.55 -1.26 0.59
C LEU A 60 19.12 -2.70 0.89
N SER A 61 17.84 -3.02 0.71
CA SER A 61 17.35 -4.40 0.91
C SER A 61 17.91 -5.37 -0.14
N LEU A 62 18.07 -4.90 -1.38
CA LEU A 62 18.72 -5.65 -2.47
C LEU A 62 20.22 -5.85 -2.23
N GLU A 63 20.90 -4.89 -1.62
CA GLU A 63 22.32 -5.06 -1.25
C GLU A 63 22.50 -6.03 -0.11
N HIS A 64 21.63 -5.97 0.89
CA HIS A 64 21.64 -6.92 1.98
C HIS A 64 21.38 -8.33 1.46
N SER A 65 20.38 -8.53 0.59
CA SER A 65 20.11 -9.83 -0.02
C SER A 65 21.26 -10.28 -0.95
N ALA A 66 21.82 -9.41 -1.77
CA ALA A 66 22.95 -9.71 -2.66
C ALA A 66 24.22 -10.11 -1.88
N SER A 67 24.45 -9.52 -0.70
CA SER A 67 25.60 -9.85 0.16
C SER A 67 25.60 -11.30 0.65
N THR A 68 24.43 -11.94 0.66
CA THR A 68 24.21 -13.29 1.17
C THR A 68 24.40 -14.38 0.10
N ILE A 69 24.66 -13.99 -1.15
CA ILE A 69 24.87 -14.89 -2.29
C ILE A 69 26.32 -15.43 -2.29
N PRO A 70 26.52 -16.77 -2.33
CA PRO A 70 27.84 -17.37 -2.21
C PRO A 70 28.71 -17.30 -3.49
N SER A 71 28.12 -17.04 -4.67
CA SER A 71 28.86 -17.04 -5.94
C SER A 71 29.56 -15.70 -6.21
N LYS A 72 30.91 -15.71 -6.24
CA LYS A 72 31.75 -14.50 -6.46
C LYS A 72 31.47 -13.77 -7.78
N SER A 73 31.32 -14.49 -8.90
CA SER A 73 31.08 -13.89 -10.22
C SER A 73 29.72 -13.19 -10.29
N LYS A 74 28.63 -13.86 -9.89
CA LYS A 74 27.29 -13.25 -9.86
C LYS A 74 27.22 -12.08 -8.86
N LYS A 75 27.93 -12.20 -7.73
CA LYS A 75 28.04 -11.11 -6.74
C LYS A 75 28.65 -9.85 -7.35
N HIS A 76 29.75 -9.98 -8.11
CA HIS A 76 30.37 -8.84 -8.77
C HIS A 76 29.46 -8.20 -9.82
N ALA A 77 28.79 -9.00 -10.65
CA ALA A 77 27.86 -8.49 -11.66
C ALA A 77 26.67 -7.74 -11.04
N LEU A 78 26.06 -8.30 -9.99
CA LEU A 78 24.98 -7.64 -9.26
C LEU A 78 25.45 -6.39 -8.52
N GLN A 79 26.68 -6.39 -7.99
CA GLN A 79 27.25 -5.23 -7.33
C GLN A 79 27.50 -4.07 -8.31
N ALA A 80 27.96 -4.36 -9.53
CA ALA A 80 28.11 -3.35 -10.57
C ALA A 80 26.75 -2.75 -10.99
N ASP A 81 25.72 -3.59 -11.17
CA ASP A 81 24.35 -3.13 -11.46
C ASP A 81 23.77 -2.26 -10.33
N LEU A 82 23.95 -2.67 -9.07
CA LEU A 82 23.53 -1.88 -7.92
C LEU A 82 24.29 -0.55 -7.80
N GLN A 83 25.58 -0.52 -8.16
CA GLN A 83 26.37 0.71 -8.23
C GLN A 83 25.83 1.68 -9.29
N GLN A 84 25.52 1.19 -10.50
CA GLN A 84 24.88 2.01 -11.53
C GLN A 84 23.54 2.58 -11.05
N LYS A 85 22.72 1.78 -10.38
CA LYS A 85 21.44 2.23 -9.80
C LYS A 85 21.63 3.27 -8.70
N ARG A 86 22.67 3.16 -7.87
CA ARG A 86 23.03 4.19 -6.89
C ARG A 86 23.37 5.52 -7.56
N GLU A 87 24.15 5.48 -8.64
CA GLU A 87 24.54 6.67 -9.40
C GLU A 87 23.31 7.35 -10.02
N LEU A 88 22.41 6.58 -10.64
CA LEU A 88 21.15 7.10 -11.16
C LEU A 88 20.28 7.74 -10.08
N ILE A 89 20.14 7.10 -8.91
CA ILE A 89 19.40 7.68 -7.77
C ILE A 89 20.05 8.99 -7.32
N LYS A 90 21.39 9.08 -7.29
CA LYS A 90 22.07 10.33 -6.94
C LYS A 90 21.78 11.44 -7.95
N GLN A 91 21.83 11.14 -9.24
CA GLN A 91 21.50 12.08 -10.31
C GLN A 91 20.04 12.57 -10.20
N LEU A 92 19.09 11.65 -9.97
CA LEU A 92 17.68 11.96 -9.75
C LEU A 92 17.47 12.89 -8.54
N ASN A 93 18.16 12.64 -7.43
CA ASN A 93 18.08 13.50 -6.25
C ASN A 93 18.66 14.89 -6.51
N GLN A 94 19.83 14.95 -7.15
CA GLN A 94 20.47 16.23 -7.50
C GLN A 94 19.54 17.07 -8.36
N ARG A 95 18.89 16.45 -9.36
CA ARG A 95 17.96 17.14 -10.25
C ARG A 95 16.73 17.69 -9.54
N ILE A 96 16.15 16.93 -8.60
CA ILE A 96 15.02 17.40 -7.79
C ILE A 96 15.45 18.51 -6.82
N TYR A 97 16.66 18.41 -6.25
CA TYR A 97 17.22 19.45 -5.37
C TYR A 97 17.47 20.77 -6.11
N GLU A 98 17.99 20.72 -7.34
CA GLU A 98 18.08 21.89 -8.22
C GLU A 98 16.70 22.48 -8.52
N LEU A 99 15.71 21.63 -8.79
CA LEU A 99 14.37 22.09 -9.13
C LEU A 99 13.62 22.70 -7.95
N ASN A 100 13.90 22.26 -6.72
CA ASN A 100 13.39 22.91 -5.51
C ASN A 100 14.05 24.28 -5.31
N GLN A 101 15.37 24.40 -5.48
CA GLN A 101 16.06 25.69 -5.36
C GLN A 101 15.56 26.75 -6.36
N LEU A 102 15.23 26.32 -7.59
CA LEU A 102 14.70 27.24 -8.60
C LEU A 102 13.32 27.82 -8.21
N ASP A 103 12.50 27.07 -7.47
CA ASP A 103 11.20 27.52 -6.94
C ASP A 103 11.37 28.62 -5.88
N ASP A 104 12.32 28.38 -4.97
CA ASP A 104 12.61 29.31 -3.87
C ASP A 104 13.14 30.62 -4.45
N THR A 105 13.97 30.58 -5.50
CA THR A 105 14.47 31.80 -6.17
C THR A 105 13.43 32.55 -7.01
N GLU A 106 12.44 31.87 -7.60
CA GLU A 106 11.35 32.54 -8.33
C GLU A 106 10.37 33.24 -7.37
N SER A 107 10.22 32.71 -6.17
CA SER A 107 9.39 33.28 -5.10
C SER A 107 10.02 34.50 -4.44
N GLU A 108 11.35 34.55 -4.31
CA GLU A 108 12.10 35.70 -3.76
C GLU A 108 12.31 36.83 -4.79
N ALA A 109 12.14 36.56 -6.10
CA ALA A 109 12.24 37.57 -7.16
C ALA A 109 11.02 38.50 -7.28
N SER A 110 9.97 38.29 -6.47
CA SER A 110 8.81 39.19 -6.36
C SER A 110 8.82 40.06 -5.10
N ILE A 111 9.94 40.16 -4.39
CA ILE A 111 10.12 41.13 -3.29
C ILE A 111 10.91 42.32 -3.86
N ASP A 112 10.24 43.11 -4.69
CA ASP A 112 10.62 44.50 -4.92
C ASP A 112 9.49 45.39 -4.36
N SER A 113 9.80 45.94 -3.18
CA SER A 113 9.46 47.28 -2.73
C SER A 113 8.09 47.85 -3.12
N ASP A 114 7.16 47.87 -2.17
CA ASP A 114 6.57 49.15 -1.79
C ASP A 114 6.19 49.13 -0.31
N GLU A 115 6.66 50.19 0.35
CA GLU A 115 6.50 50.53 1.75
C GLU A 115 5.08 51.06 1.99
N GLU A 116 4.55 50.85 3.21
CA GLU A 116 3.36 51.50 3.77
C GLU A 116 1.98 51.13 3.18
N ASP A 117 1.27 50.17 3.81
CA ASP A 117 -0.01 50.51 4.45
C ASP A 117 -0.45 49.41 5.44
N ALA A 118 -1.13 49.85 6.48
CA ALA A 118 -1.58 49.06 7.61
C ALA A 118 -2.66 48.02 7.25
N ASP A 119 -2.66 46.93 8.03
CA ASP A 119 -3.84 46.17 8.43
C ASP A 119 -4.87 45.78 7.35
N GLN A 120 -4.58 44.74 6.56
CA GLN A 120 -5.65 43.88 6.03
C GLN A 120 -5.16 42.48 5.66
N PHE A 121 -5.23 41.53 6.60
CA PHE A 121 -5.18 40.11 6.24
C PHE A 121 -6.49 39.73 5.52
N PRO A 122 -6.47 39.25 4.25
CA PRO A 122 -7.67 38.68 3.64
C PRO A 122 -7.87 37.28 4.24
N SER A 123 -8.75 37.15 5.23
CA SER A 123 -9.13 35.85 5.77
C SER A 123 -9.97 35.09 4.74
N TYR A 124 -9.33 34.32 3.86
CA TYR A 124 -10.04 33.51 2.85
C TYR A 124 -10.28 32.06 3.30
N ALA A 125 -10.62 31.87 4.58
CA ALA A 125 -11.09 30.57 5.08
C ALA A 125 -12.34 30.78 5.94
N PRO A 126 -13.48 30.14 5.61
CA PRO A 126 -14.63 30.09 6.50
C PRO A 126 -14.22 29.45 7.84
N ARG A 127 -14.34 30.22 8.93
CA ARG A 127 -14.20 29.69 10.28
C ARG A 127 -15.38 28.77 10.57
N LEU A 128 -15.19 27.46 10.40
CA LEU A 128 -16.09 26.47 10.96
C LEU A 128 -15.70 26.26 12.42
N HIS A 129 -16.63 26.57 13.33
CA HIS A 129 -16.49 26.22 14.74
C HIS A 129 -16.47 24.69 14.84
N ALA A 130 -15.30 24.14 15.17
CA ALA A 130 -15.16 22.71 15.47
C ALA A 130 -15.53 22.45 16.93
N ASP A 131 -16.82 22.56 17.25
CA ASP A 131 -17.39 21.94 18.45
C ASP A 131 -17.94 20.56 18.08
N ALA A 132 -17.03 19.63 17.85
CA ALA A 132 -17.29 18.19 17.89
C ALA A 132 -15.95 17.45 17.97
N GLY A 133 -15.46 17.25 19.19
CA GLY A 133 -14.43 16.25 19.45
C GLY A 133 -14.93 14.89 18.97
N ARG A 134 -14.23 14.30 18.00
CA ARG A 134 -14.57 12.97 17.50
C ARG A 134 -14.02 11.93 18.47
N ASP A 135 -14.86 11.50 19.41
CA ASP A 135 -14.64 10.28 20.16
C ASP A 135 -14.55 9.10 19.19
N VAL A 136 -13.43 8.40 19.21
CA VAL A 136 -13.26 7.13 18.50
C VAL A 136 -13.97 6.05 19.31
N THR A 137 -15.27 5.93 19.09
CA THR A 137 -16.02 4.74 19.46
C THR A 137 -16.23 3.90 18.20
N THR A 138 -15.86 2.63 18.33
CA THR A 138 -15.97 1.61 17.31
C THR A 138 -17.44 1.25 17.09
N SER A 139 -18.06 1.80 16.04
CA SER A 139 -19.33 1.29 15.53
C SER A 139 -19.43 1.46 14.02
N SER A 140 -19.92 0.37 13.42
CA SER A 140 -20.02 0.07 12.00
C SER A 140 -21.04 0.97 11.27
N GLU A 141 -20.74 2.26 11.11
CA GLU A 141 -21.64 3.23 10.45
C GLU A 141 -20.95 4.03 9.32
N GLY A 142 -19.78 3.60 8.85
CA GLY A 142 -19.05 4.25 7.77
C GLY A 142 -19.48 3.87 6.34
N ASN A 143 -20.44 2.94 6.19
CA ASN A 143 -20.74 2.33 4.88
C ASN A 143 -21.84 3.04 4.09
N GLU A 144 -22.74 3.82 4.69
CA GLU A 144 -23.85 4.43 3.94
C GLU A 144 -23.43 5.56 2.99
N ALA A 145 -22.43 6.36 3.37
CA ALA A 145 -21.91 7.40 2.49
C ALA A 145 -21.17 6.80 1.28
N LEU A 146 -20.46 5.69 1.48
CA LEU A 146 -19.74 4.98 0.43
C LEU A 146 -20.71 4.22 -0.50
N LEU A 147 -21.78 3.64 0.04
CA LEU A 147 -22.83 2.99 -0.73
C LEU A 147 -23.63 3.99 -1.56
N ASN A 148 -23.99 5.17 -1.02
CA ASN A 148 -24.64 6.22 -1.79
C ASN A 148 -23.73 6.80 -2.90
N ALA A 149 -22.42 6.94 -2.63
CA ALA A 149 -21.46 7.34 -3.65
C ALA A 149 -21.31 6.28 -4.74
N ALA A 150 -21.31 5.00 -4.38
CA ALA A 150 -21.28 3.89 -5.33
C ALA A 150 -22.56 3.82 -6.17
N GLU A 151 -23.74 3.97 -5.57
CA GLU A 151 -25.04 3.95 -6.28
C GLU A 151 -25.16 5.07 -7.30
N ASN A 152 -24.74 6.29 -6.96
CA ASN A 152 -24.68 7.41 -7.89
C ASN A 152 -23.69 7.17 -9.06
N PHE A 153 -22.61 6.44 -8.81
CA PHE A 153 -21.69 6.04 -9.86
C PHE A 153 -22.31 4.97 -10.77
N THR A 154 -23.04 3.99 -10.21
CA THR A 154 -23.69 2.93 -11.01
C THR A 154 -24.84 3.46 -11.87
N SER A 155 -25.59 4.44 -11.38
CA SER A 155 -26.73 5.04 -12.08
C SER A 155 -26.28 5.86 -13.30
N SER A 156 -25.12 6.51 -13.23
CA SER A 156 -24.51 7.22 -14.36
C SER A 156 -24.01 6.29 -15.48
N ILE A 157 -23.58 5.07 -15.12
CA ILE A 157 -23.12 4.05 -16.09
C ILE A 157 -24.31 3.32 -16.73
N ARG A 158 -25.39 3.06 -15.99
CA ARG A 158 -26.60 2.42 -16.54
C ARG A 158 -27.42 3.34 -17.46
N ARG A 159 -27.37 4.67 -17.27
CA ARG A 159 -28.11 5.62 -18.12
C ARG A 159 -27.60 5.73 -19.55
N ARG A 160 -26.42 5.19 -19.86
CA ARG A 160 -25.85 5.16 -21.22
C ARG A 160 -26.11 3.84 -21.96
N GLY A 161 -26.65 2.81 -21.30
CA GLY A 161 -26.64 1.44 -21.81
C GLY A 161 -27.99 0.73 -21.97
N LYS A 162 -29.14 1.38 -21.74
CA LYS A 162 -30.43 0.69 -21.87
C LYS A 162 -31.55 1.62 -22.31
N ALA A 163 -31.72 1.72 -23.63
CA ALA A 163 -32.96 2.11 -24.27
C ALA A 163 -33.20 1.12 -25.41
N ASP A 164 -33.62 -0.10 -25.07
CA ASP A 164 -34.42 -0.91 -25.97
C ASP A 164 -35.15 -2.00 -25.18
N GLU A 165 -36.40 -2.24 -25.61
CA GLU A 165 -37.38 -3.23 -25.18
C GLU A 165 -38.26 -2.92 -23.95
N ALA A 166 -39.32 -2.13 -24.19
CA ALA A 166 -40.69 -2.50 -23.84
C ALA A 166 -41.70 -1.72 -24.73
N GLN A 167 -42.49 -2.46 -25.49
CA GLN A 167 -43.43 -2.03 -26.53
C GLN A 167 -44.70 -1.36 -25.97
N GLY A 168 -45.24 -0.39 -26.72
CA GLY A 168 -46.58 0.16 -26.47
C GLY A 168 -46.99 1.32 -27.37
N ALA A 169 -47.06 1.07 -28.68
CA ALA A 169 -47.86 1.75 -29.71
C ALA A 169 -48.28 3.24 -29.55
N GLN A 170 -47.77 4.10 -30.45
CA GLN A 170 -48.55 4.91 -31.42
C GLN A 170 -47.70 6.07 -31.96
N GLY A 171 -47.78 6.32 -33.27
CA GLY A 171 -47.38 7.59 -33.87
C GLY A 171 -46.07 7.54 -34.62
N ALA A 172 -46.18 7.50 -35.94
CA ALA A 172 -45.09 7.78 -36.86
C ALA A 172 -44.52 9.20 -36.64
N GLN A 173 -43.27 9.38 -37.09
CA GLN A 173 -42.52 10.64 -37.23
C GLN A 173 -41.80 11.12 -35.96
N GLY A 174 -40.47 11.02 -35.97
CA GLY A 174 -39.66 11.58 -34.89
C GLY A 174 -38.18 11.17 -34.86
N ALA A 175 -37.56 10.87 -36.00
CA ALA A 175 -36.09 10.81 -36.07
C ALA A 175 -35.53 12.24 -36.08
N GLN A 176 -35.56 12.89 -34.92
CA GLN A 176 -34.87 14.16 -34.68
C GLN A 176 -33.54 13.87 -33.99
N THR A 177 -32.52 13.52 -34.79
CA THR A 177 -31.12 13.75 -34.41
C THR A 177 -30.67 15.05 -35.04
N ALA A 178 -30.60 16.08 -34.21
CA ALA A 178 -30.07 17.38 -34.55
C ALA A 178 -28.54 17.33 -34.67
N SER A 179 -28.02 17.66 -35.84
CA SER A 179 -27.05 18.77 -36.01
C SER A 179 -26.84 18.96 -37.50
N GLY A 180 -27.27 20.15 -37.96
CA GLY A 180 -27.54 20.41 -39.35
C GLY A 180 -26.29 20.72 -40.18
N ASN A 181 -26.34 20.33 -41.45
CA ASN A 181 -25.85 21.19 -42.53
C ASN A 181 -26.37 20.77 -43.93
N SER A 182 -27.65 20.46 -44.08
CA SER A 182 -28.25 20.21 -45.41
C SER A 182 -29.45 21.13 -45.64
N LEU A 183 -29.18 22.43 -45.75
CA LEU A 183 -30.22 23.44 -46.02
C LEU A 183 -29.83 24.49 -47.07
N PHE A 184 -28.80 24.24 -47.87
CA PHE A 184 -28.61 24.99 -49.11
C PHE A 184 -28.48 24.03 -50.29
N GLY A 185 -29.50 24.09 -51.14
CA GLY A 185 -29.61 23.34 -52.37
C GLY A 185 -28.49 23.67 -53.35
N SER A 186 -28.19 22.65 -54.13
CA SER A 186 -27.36 22.66 -55.33
C SER A 186 -27.47 23.95 -56.14
N LYS A 187 -26.39 24.75 -56.14
CA LYS A 187 -26.04 25.57 -57.29
C LYS A 187 -24.70 25.09 -57.80
N ALA A 188 -24.71 24.46 -58.98
CA ALA A 188 -23.51 24.14 -59.72
C ALA A 188 -22.82 25.46 -60.10
N ALA A 189 -21.74 25.77 -59.38
CA ALA A 189 -20.74 26.74 -59.79
C ALA A 189 -19.39 26.04 -59.64
N ALA A 190 -18.87 25.57 -60.77
CA ALA A 190 -17.48 25.21 -60.87
C ALA A 190 -16.65 26.46 -60.57
N THR A 191 -15.91 26.45 -59.47
CA THR A 191 -14.52 26.94 -59.28
C THR A 191 -14.22 27.03 -57.79
N THR A 192 -13.03 26.59 -57.39
CA THR A 192 -12.41 26.61 -56.05
C THR A 192 -13.01 25.66 -55.00
N GLY A 193 -12.29 24.57 -54.71
CA GLY A 193 -12.61 23.63 -53.65
C GLY A 193 -12.54 24.28 -52.27
N ASP A 194 -13.49 23.90 -51.41
CA ASP A 194 -13.59 24.39 -50.04
C ASP A 194 -12.32 24.05 -49.23
N PRO A 195 -11.56 25.04 -48.73
CA PRO A 195 -10.28 24.81 -48.04
C PRO A 195 -10.44 24.14 -46.67
N ASN A 196 -11.67 23.93 -46.21
CA ASN A 196 -11.99 23.31 -44.92
C ASN A 196 -12.25 21.80 -45.03
N LEU A 197 -12.57 21.26 -46.22
CA LEU A 197 -12.70 19.81 -46.45
C LEU A 197 -11.44 19.00 -46.08
N PRO A 198 -10.22 19.40 -46.51
CA PRO A 198 -9.02 18.64 -46.15
C PRO A 198 -8.75 18.68 -44.64
N LYS A 199 -9.17 19.76 -43.95
CA LYS A 199 -9.04 19.87 -42.49
C LYS A 199 -10.04 18.96 -41.77
N THR A 200 -11.29 18.89 -42.23
CA THR A 200 -12.29 18.00 -41.64
C THR A 200 -11.97 16.53 -41.92
N GLU A 201 -11.51 16.20 -43.12
CA GLU A 201 -11.02 14.85 -43.44
C GLU A 201 -9.80 14.47 -42.58
N ALA A 202 -8.84 15.39 -42.39
CA ALA A 202 -7.72 15.16 -41.48
C ALA A 202 -8.17 14.92 -40.04
N LEU A 203 -9.12 15.71 -39.52
CA LEU A 203 -9.65 15.54 -38.16
C LEU A 203 -10.41 14.22 -37.98
N LEU A 204 -11.21 13.81 -38.96
CA LEU A 204 -11.93 12.53 -38.92
C LEU A 204 -10.96 11.34 -38.99
N SER A 205 -9.91 11.44 -39.83
CA SER A 205 -8.86 10.41 -39.90
C SER A 205 -8.07 10.31 -38.59
N HIS A 206 -7.78 11.44 -37.95
CA HIS A 206 -7.11 11.50 -36.66
C HIS A 206 -7.96 10.84 -35.57
N ASN A 207 -9.25 11.17 -35.48
CA ASN A 207 -10.14 10.58 -34.49
C ASN A 207 -10.28 9.06 -34.67
N ARG A 208 -10.32 8.58 -35.91
CA ARG A 208 -10.35 7.15 -36.20
C ARG A 208 -9.07 6.44 -35.73
N ASN A 209 -7.91 7.06 -35.95
CA ASN A 209 -6.63 6.54 -35.52
C ASN A 209 -6.49 6.54 -33.97
N GLU A 210 -7.03 7.57 -33.30
CA GLU A 210 -7.11 7.59 -31.84
C GLU A 210 -8.01 6.48 -31.29
N GLN A 211 -9.16 6.22 -31.92
CA GLN A 211 -10.04 5.11 -31.52
C GLN A 211 -9.35 3.75 -31.68
N GLU A 212 -8.61 3.54 -32.77
CA GLU A 212 -7.81 2.32 -32.98
C GLU A 212 -6.69 2.19 -31.92
N THR A 213 -6.06 3.31 -31.57
CA THR A 213 -5.04 3.35 -30.52
C THR A 213 -5.63 3.04 -29.13
N LEU A 214 -6.77 3.64 -28.79
CA LEU A 214 -7.44 3.40 -27.51
C LEU A 214 -7.93 1.96 -27.38
N THR A 215 -8.53 1.41 -28.44
CA THR A 215 -9.00 0.02 -28.45
C THR A 215 -7.85 -0.97 -28.36
N SER A 216 -6.73 -0.73 -29.05
CA SER A 216 -5.52 -1.56 -28.93
C SER A 216 -4.93 -1.52 -27.52
N SER A 217 -4.85 -0.34 -26.89
CA SER A 217 -4.35 -0.20 -25.52
C SER A 217 -5.26 -0.86 -24.49
N LEU A 218 -6.59 -0.78 -24.65
CA LEU A 218 -7.53 -1.46 -23.76
C LEU A 218 -7.38 -2.98 -23.86
N LEU A 219 -7.20 -3.49 -25.07
CA LEU A 219 -6.99 -4.92 -25.31
C LEU A 219 -5.66 -5.39 -24.72
N GLU A 220 -4.59 -4.62 -24.86
CA GLU A 220 -3.29 -4.92 -24.26
C GLU A 220 -3.33 -4.86 -22.74
N MET A 221 -4.00 -3.86 -22.17
CA MET A 221 -4.18 -3.73 -20.73
C MET A 221 -5.04 -4.87 -20.17
N ALA A 222 -6.09 -5.28 -20.87
CA ALA A 222 -6.90 -6.45 -20.51
C ALA A 222 -6.08 -7.76 -20.55
N LYS A 223 -5.21 -7.92 -21.57
CA LYS A 223 -4.27 -9.06 -21.64
C LYS A 223 -3.29 -9.04 -20.47
N GLN A 224 -2.75 -7.88 -20.14
CA GLN A 224 -1.82 -7.71 -19.04
C GLN A 224 -2.50 -7.99 -17.69
N LEU A 225 -3.72 -7.49 -17.47
CA LEU A 225 -4.51 -7.77 -16.27
C LEU A 225 -4.79 -9.28 -16.14
N LYS A 226 -5.13 -9.95 -17.25
CA LYS A 226 -5.32 -11.41 -17.27
C LYS A 226 -4.03 -12.15 -16.92
N GLN A 227 -2.90 -11.75 -17.51
CA GLN A 227 -1.59 -12.34 -17.18
C GLN A 227 -1.24 -12.14 -15.71
N GLN A 228 -1.52 -10.96 -15.17
CA GLN A 228 -1.35 -10.67 -13.75
C GLN A 228 -2.26 -11.55 -12.89
N SER A 229 -3.53 -11.72 -13.24
CA SER A 229 -4.46 -12.60 -12.52
C SER A 229 -3.99 -14.06 -12.50
N VAL A 230 -3.50 -14.57 -13.63
CA VAL A 230 -2.91 -15.92 -13.71
C VAL A 230 -1.66 -16.03 -12.84
N HIS A 231 -0.79 -15.01 -12.87
CA HIS A 231 0.40 -14.96 -12.03
C HIS A 231 0.04 -14.92 -10.54
N PHE A 232 -0.95 -14.11 -10.14
CA PHE A 232 -1.48 -14.10 -8.77
C PHE A 232 -2.03 -15.47 -8.36
N GLY A 233 -2.71 -16.19 -9.26
CA GLY A 233 -3.16 -17.56 -9.01
C GLY A 233 -2.00 -18.52 -8.75
N GLN A 234 -0.92 -18.43 -9.53
CA GLN A 234 0.28 -19.25 -9.34
C GLN A 234 1.02 -18.90 -8.05
N THR A 235 1.14 -17.61 -7.71
CA THR A 235 1.71 -17.16 -6.43
C THR A 235 0.89 -17.67 -5.25
N LEU A 236 -0.45 -17.56 -5.31
CA LEU A 236 -1.32 -18.07 -4.25
C LEU A 236 -1.16 -19.57 -4.05
N GLU A 237 -0.97 -20.35 -5.11
CA GLU A 237 -0.75 -21.79 -5.01
C GLU A 237 0.60 -22.10 -4.33
N GLY A 238 1.65 -21.33 -4.63
CA GLY A 238 2.92 -21.41 -3.91
C GLY A 238 2.81 -21.00 -2.44
N ASP A 239 2.07 -19.93 -2.15
CA ASP A 239 1.88 -19.39 -0.80
C ASP A 239 1.06 -20.33 0.08
N LYS A 240 0.10 -21.07 -0.46
CA LYS A 240 -0.63 -22.12 0.28
C LYS A 240 0.30 -23.17 0.88
N GLY A 241 1.31 -23.62 0.11
CA GLY A 241 2.28 -24.60 0.61
C GLY A 241 3.15 -24.04 1.75
N VAL A 242 3.47 -22.75 1.70
CA VAL A 242 4.18 -22.04 2.79
C VAL A 242 3.28 -21.87 4.01
N LEU A 243 2.01 -21.50 3.79
CA LEU A 243 1.01 -21.35 4.84
C LEU A 243 0.80 -22.67 5.59
N ASP A 244 0.64 -23.77 4.87
CA ASP A 244 0.47 -25.11 5.45
C ASP A 244 1.71 -25.54 6.24
N ARG A 245 2.91 -25.26 5.73
CA ARG A 245 4.16 -25.49 6.46
C ARG A 245 4.28 -24.60 7.71
N ALA A 246 3.83 -23.36 7.64
CA ALA A 246 3.83 -22.45 8.79
C ALA A 246 2.82 -22.90 9.85
N ILE A 247 1.63 -23.34 9.44
CA ILE A 247 0.60 -23.92 10.32
C ILE A 247 1.13 -25.18 10.98
N SER A 248 1.71 -26.11 10.22
CA SER A 248 2.34 -27.32 10.76
C SER A 248 3.51 -27.01 11.69
N GLY A 249 4.31 -25.98 11.39
CA GLY A 249 5.38 -25.49 12.25
C GLY A 249 4.86 -24.90 13.56
N LEU A 250 3.76 -24.15 13.50
CA LEU A 250 3.10 -23.56 14.66
C LEU A 250 2.48 -24.64 15.54
N ASP A 251 1.76 -25.60 14.95
CA ASP A 251 1.19 -26.75 15.67
C ASP A 251 2.28 -27.57 16.37
N LYS A 252 3.39 -27.83 15.68
CA LYS A 252 4.55 -28.50 16.27
C LYS A 252 5.20 -27.69 17.40
N ASN A 253 5.23 -26.36 17.28
CA ASN A 253 5.71 -25.49 18.34
C ASN A 253 4.76 -25.47 19.55
N GLN A 254 3.45 -25.42 19.30
CA GLN A 254 2.41 -25.46 20.32
C GLN A 254 2.46 -26.78 21.09
N LEU A 255 2.58 -27.92 20.40
CA LEU A 255 2.80 -29.23 21.02
C LEU A 255 4.09 -29.28 21.86
N GLY A 256 5.18 -28.70 21.35
CA GLY A 256 6.44 -28.58 22.08
C GLY A 256 6.32 -27.70 23.33
N MET A 257 5.60 -26.60 23.23
CA MET A 257 5.34 -25.66 24.32
C MET A 257 4.39 -26.26 25.36
N ASP A 258 3.37 -27.02 24.95
CA ASP A 258 2.47 -27.74 25.86
C ASP A 258 3.21 -28.86 26.59
N ALA A 259 4.08 -29.60 25.90
CA ALA A 259 4.93 -30.61 26.54
C ALA A 259 5.90 -29.99 27.55
N ALA A 260 6.51 -28.85 27.20
CA ALA A 260 7.37 -28.09 28.10
C ALA A 260 6.57 -27.50 29.28
N SER A 261 5.38 -26.97 29.03
CA SER A 261 4.46 -26.40 30.03
C SER A 261 3.99 -27.47 31.01
N ARG A 262 3.68 -28.69 30.54
CA ARG A 262 3.36 -29.82 31.42
C ARG A 262 4.54 -30.19 32.33
N ARG A 263 5.76 -30.26 31.78
CA ARG A 263 6.98 -30.56 32.57
C ARG A 263 7.29 -29.45 33.58
N MET A 264 7.20 -28.20 33.17
CA MET A 264 7.39 -27.03 34.04
C MET A 264 6.29 -26.94 35.11
N GLY A 265 5.05 -27.24 34.76
CA GLY A 265 3.91 -27.28 35.68
C GLY A 265 4.04 -28.39 36.72
N THR A 266 4.57 -29.56 36.35
CA THR A 266 4.90 -30.62 37.33
C THR A 266 6.02 -30.22 38.28
N LEU A 267 7.06 -29.54 37.77
CA LEU A 267 8.14 -29.01 38.61
C LEU A 267 7.63 -27.92 39.54
N ARG A 268 6.78 -27.01 39.05
CA ARG A 268 6.16 -25.95 39.85
C ARG A 268 5.33 -26.53 41.01
N LYS A 269 4.54 -27.58 40.77
CA LYS A 269 3.79 -28.28 41.84
C LYS A 269 4.73 -28.94 42.86
N MET A 270 5.86 -29.49 42.43
CA MET A 270 6.86 -30.06 43.33
C MET A 270 7.68 -29.01 44.09
N THR A 271 7.90 -27.83 43.53
CA THR A 271 8.72 -26.77 44.15
C THR A 271 7.90 -25.83 45.05
N GLU A 272 6.65 -25.55 44.70
CA GLU A 272 5.80 -24.59 45.43
C GLU A 272 5.01 -25.29 46.56
N GLY A 273 4.76 -26.61 46.45
CA GLY A 273 3.99 -27.38 47.44
C GLY A 273 4.75 -27.77 48.72
N LYS A 274 6.09 -27.68 48.73
CA LYS A 274 6.88 -28.20 49.86
C LYS A 274 6.88 -27.29 51.08
N GLY A 275 6.65 -25.98 50.90
CA GLY A 275 6.66 -24.99 51.99
C GLY A 275 5.47 -25.12 52.95
N TRP A 276 4.26 -25.35 52.42
CA TRP A 276 3.06 -25.48 53.25
C TRP A 276 3.06 -26.79 54.07
N PHE A 277 3.39 -27.92 53.44
CA PHE A 277 3.53 -29.20 54.16
C PHE A 277 4.69 -29.19 55.16
N ALA A 278 5.80 -28.51 54.86
CA ALA A 278 6.90 -28.35 55.80
C ALA A 278 6.49 -27.53 57.03
N ARG A 279 5.74 -26.43 56.85
CA ARG A 279 5.18 -25.64 57.96
C ARG A 279 4.18 -26.43 58.79
N LEU A 280 3.31 -27.22 58.15
CA LEU A 280 2.34 -28.07 58.85
C LEU A 280 3.04 -29.16 59.68
N LYS A 281 4.07 -29.81 59.13
CA LYS A 281 4.88 -30.80 59.85
C LYS A 281 5.62 -30.16 61.03
N LEU A 282 6.14 -28.93 60.86
CA LEU A 282 6.75 -28.16 61.94
C LEU A 282 5.75 -27.91 63.07
N TYR A 283 4.55 -27.41 62.77
CA TYR A 283 3.51 -27.19 63.79
C TYR A 283 3.09 -28.47 64.50
N GLY A 284 2.97 -29.60 63.78
CA GLY A 284 2.70 -30.89 64.39
C GLY A 284 3.79 -31.35 65.38
N LEU A 285 5.07 -31.12 65.04
CA LEU A 285 6.20 -31.41 65.94
C LEU A 285 6.20 -30.51 67.19
N ILE A 286 5.98 -29.21 67.02
CA ILE A 286 5.85 -28.28 68.15
C ILE A 286 4.69 -28.69 69.05
N PHE A 287 3.53 -29.01 68.47
CA PHE A 287 2.34 -29.41 69.22
C PHE A 287 2.56 -30.72 69.99
N GLY A 288 3.23 -31.70 69.37
CA GLY A 288 3.59 -32.96 70.04
C GLY A 288 4.53 -32.77 71.22
N LEU A 289 5.56 -31.91 71.07
CA LEU A 289 6.50 -31.61 72.15
C LEU A 289 5.82 -30.81 73.27
N TRP A 290 4.90 -29.91 72.92
CA TRP A 290 4.06 -29.19 73.88
C TRP A 290 3.16 -30.14 74.68
N LEU A 291 2.49 -31.10 74.04
CA LEU A 291 1.71 -32.13 74.73
C LEU A 291 2.58 -33.01 75.64
N LEU A 292 3.78 -33.40 75.19
CA LEU A 292 4.73 -34.16 76.01
C LEU A 292 5.13 -33.38 77.26
N ALA A 293 5.45 -32.09 77.11
CA ALA A 293 5.77 -31.22 78.24
C ALA A 293 4.57 -31.05 79.20
N PHE A 294 3.36 -30.93 78.66
CA PHE A 294 2.12 -30.87 79.45
C PHE A 294 1.92 -32.16 80.27
N VAL A 295 2.13 -33.33 79.66
CA VAL A 295 2.09 -34.64 80.35
C VAL A 295 3.15 -34.70 81.45
N ILE A 296 4.39 -34.28 81.20
CA ILE A 296 5.44 -34.27 82.24
C ILE A 296 5.08 -33.36 83.42
N VAL A 297 4.53 -32.17 83.16
CA VAL A 297 4.15 -31.22 84.22
C VAL A 297 2.92 -31.68 85.00
N PHE A 298 1.96 -32.36 84.37
CA PHE A 298 0.73 -32.79 85.04
C PHE A 298 0.85 -34.17 85.69
N VAL A 299 1.65 -35.08 85.10
CA VAL A 299 1.87 -36.44 85.60
C VAL A 299 3.10 -36.49 86.53
N GLY A 300 4.13 -35.65 86.31
CA GLY A 300 5.32 -35.57 87.18
C GLY A 300 5.02 -35.30 88.66
N PRO A 301 4.07 -34.42 89.03
CA PRO A 301 3.63 -34.25 90.41
C PRO A 301 2.83 -35.43 90.95
N LYS A 302 2.12 -36.16 90.08
CA LYS A 302 1.29 -37.33 90.44
C LYS A 302 2.10 -38.61 90.67
N ILE A 303 3.33 -38.72 90.15
CA ILE A 303 4.22 -39.88 90.33
C ILE A 303 5.22 -39.66 91.49
N ARG A 304 5.19 -38.48 92.12
CA ARG A 304 6.08 -38.13 93.25
C ARG A 304 5.42 -38.27 94.63
N PHE A 305 4.31 -39.00 94.70
CA PHE A 305 3.71 -39.55 95.91
C PHE A 305 3.58 -41.06 95.76
#